data_AF-A0A9D2L062-F1
#
_entry.id   AF-A0A9D2L062-F1
#
_cell.length_a   1.000
_cell.length_b   1.000
_cell.length_c   1.000
_cell.angle_alpha   90.00
_cell.angle_beta   90.00
_cell.angle_gamma   90.00
#
_symmetry.space_group_name_H-M   'P 1'
#
loop_
_entity.id
_entity.type
_entity.pdbx_description
1 polymer ?
#
loop_
_entity_poly.entity_id
_entity_poly.type
_entity_poly.pdbx_seq_one_letter_code
_entity_poly.pdbx_strand_id
1 'polypeptide(L)'
;MAYADFEFYATTYHGNIVPEADFPRIADRASDFLDVITFGRLVDGLPSDERAATKVQKAVCAVSDKLYELELAEKQANAAAQAGGSSETSGGATSGIISSRSAGSESISYASLSDTASGAKNWSAVYQAAGDETLTNNLLYSAARLYLTGVKDDKGVLLLYAGL
;
A
#
# COMPACT_ATOMS: atom_id res chain seq x y z
N MET A 1 8.03 13.05 -10.34
CA MET A 1 9.40 12.71 -9.91
C MET A 1 9.33 12.49 -8.42
N ALA A 2 9.72 11.31 -7.95
CA ALA A 2 9.50 10.93 -6.57
C ALA A 2 10.21 11.83 -5.54
N TYR A 3 9.55 12.09 -4.41
CA TYR A 3 10.15 12.87 -3.32
C TYR A 3 11.12 12.05 -2.45
N ALA A 4 11.11 10.73 -2.58
CA ALA A 4 11.98 9.81 -1.84
C ALA A 4 12.65 8.81 -2.80
N ASP A 5 13.90 8.48 -2.51
CA ASP A 5 14.68 7.45 -3.19
C ASP A 5 14.70 6.13 -2.41
N PHE A 6 15.22 5.08 -3.05
CA PHE A 6 15.30 3.77 -2.41
C PHE A 6 16.29 3.75 -1.24
N GLU A 7 17.35 4.55 -1.31
CA GLU A 7 18.31 4.67 -0.20
C GLU A 7 17.62 5.18 1.06
N PHE A 8 16.83 6.25 0.96
CA PHE A 8 16.03 6.75 2.08
C PHE A 8 15.02 5.72 2.58
N TYR A 9 14.34 5.02 1.66
CA TYR A 9 13.38 3.96 2.00
C TYR A 9 14.02 2.85 2.84
N ALA A 10 15.17 2.33 2.42
CA ALA A 10 15.83 1.21 3.08
C ALA A 10 16.59 1.64 4.36
N THR A 11 17.25 2.79 4.34
CA THR A 11 18.19 3.20 5.41
C THR A 11 17.57 4.08 6.48
N THR A 12 16.62 4.96 6.12
CA THR A 12 16.08 5.98 7.03
C THR A 12 14.66 5.67 7.44
N TYR A 13 13.84 5.22 6.49
CA TYR A 13 12.48 4.76 6.74
C TYR A 13 12.44 3.30 7.21
N HIS A 14 13.46 2.50 6.86
CA HIS A 14 13.58 1.08 7.19
C HIS A 14 12.43 0.23 6.63
N GLY A 15 11.98 0.56 5.41
CA GLY A 15 10.96 -0.20 4.70
C GLY A 15 11.50 -1.51 4.14
N ASN A 16 10.67 -2.55 4.15
CA ASN A 16 11.00 -3.90 3.70
C ASN A 16 9.92 -4.55 2.83
N ILE A 17 8.91 -3.79 2.43
CA ILE A 17 7.73 -4.27 1.70
C ILE A 17 7.96 -4.17 0.19
N VAL A 18 8.49 -3.04 -0.28
CA VAL A 18 8.70 -2.76 -1.71
C VAL A 18 10.10 -3.19 -2.15
N PRO A 19 10.23 -4.07 -3.16
CA PRO A 19 11.54 -4.41 -3.75
C PRO A 19 12.18 -3.22 -4.47
N GLU A 20 13.51 -3.16 -4.48
CA GLU A 20 14.29 -2.08 -5.12
C GLU A 20 13.91 -1.86 -6.60
N ALA A 21 13.68 -2.94 -7.35
CA ALA A 21 13.34 -2.86 -8.76
C ALA A 21 11.97 -2.21 -9.03
N ASP A 22 11.02 -2.35 -8.09
CA ASP A 22 9.68 -1.79 -8.20
C ASP A 22 9.57 -0.41 -7.54
N PHE A 23 10.50 -0.07 -6.64
CA PHE A 23 10.44 1.13 -5.83
C PHE A 23 10.31 2.42 -6.64
N PRO A 24 11.09 2.69 -7.70
CA PRO A 24 10.98 3.94 -8.45
C PRO A 24 9.57 4.19 -8.99
N ARG A 25 8.97 3.16 -9.59
CA ARG A 25 7.61 3.23 -10.16
C ARG A 25 6.56 3.48 -9.08
N ILE A 26 6.68 2.78 -7.95
CA ILE A 26 5.74 2.92 -6.83
C ILE A 26 5.90 4.29 -6.16
N ALA A 27 7.13 4.75 -5.97
CA ALA A 27 7.45 6.03 -5.33
C ALA A 27 6.99 7.22 -6.17
N ASP A 28 7.08 7.14 -7.51
CA ASP A 28 6.50 8.15 -8.40
C ASP A 28 4.97 8.22 -8.21
N ARG A 29 4.27 7.07 -8.25
CA ARG A 29 2.81 7.02 -8.03
C ARG A 29 2.40 7.50 -6.63
N ALA A 30 3.19 7.18 -5.62
CA ALA A 30 2.98 7.66 -4.25
C ALA A 30 3.16 9.19 -4.16
N SER A 31 4.15 9.73 -4.88
CA SER A 31 4.42 11.17 -4.91
C SER A 31 3.31 11.93 -5.64
N ASP A 32 2.81 11.41 -6.76
CA ASP A 32 1.64 11.96 -7.46
C ASP A 32 0.41 11.99 -6.55
N PHE A 33 0.19 10.93 -5.75
CA PHE A 33 -0.89 10.92 -4.76
C PHE A 33 -0.69 11.98 -3.68
N LEU A 34 0.54 12.16 -3.20
CA LEU A 34 0.87 13.23 -2.25
C LEU A 34 0.58 14.62 -2.82
N ASP A 35 0.88 14.86 -4.10
CA ASP A 35 0.59 16.13 -4.76
C ASP A 35 -0.90 16.42 -4.80
N VAL A 36 -1.72 15.40 -5.06
CA VAL A 36 -3.18 15.53 -5.04
C VAL A 36 -3.69 15.93 -3.65
N ILE A 37 -3.27 15.21 -2.59
CA ILE A 37 -3.77 15.46 -1.23
C ILE A 37 -3.18 16.72 -0.58
N THR A 38 -2.05 17.23 -1.10
CA THR A 38 -1.43 18.49 -0.67
C THR A 38 -1.82 19.68 -1.55
N PHE A 39 -2.74 19.50 -2.49
CA PHE A 39 -3.22 20.55 -3.40
C PHE A 39 -2.08 21.19 -4.22
N GLY A 40 -1.12 20.38 -4.65
CA GLY A 40 0.01 20.80 -5.47
C GLY A 40 1.08 21.62 -4.73
N ARG A 41 1.09 21.61 -3.40
CA ARG A 41 2.04 22.42 -2.61
C ARG A 41 3.47 21.89 -2.58
N LEU A 42 3.67 20.63 -2.97
CA LEU A 42 4.99 19.99 -3.03
C LEU A 42 5.59 20.02 -4.46
N VAL A 43 4.84 20.51 -5.44
CA VAL A 43 5.25 20.51 -6.86
C VAL A 43 6.51 21.34 -7.10
N ASP A 44 6.68 22.43 -6.35
CA ASP A 44 7.88 23.28 -6.41
C ASP A 44 9.09 22.65 -5.69
N GLY A 45 8.90 21.54 -5.00
CA GLY A 45 9.93 20.79 -4.26
C GLY A 45 9.59 20.52 -2.80
N LEU A 46 10.54 19.86 -2.12
CA LEU A 46 10.45 19.62 -0.68
C LEU A 46 10.60 20.93 0.11
N PRO A 47 9.94 21.04 1.29
CA PRO A 47 10.14 22.18 2.18
C PRO A 47 11.60 22.38 2.58
N SER A 48 12.02 23.63 2.75
CA SER A 48 13.37 24.00 3.20
C SER A 48 13.71 23.50 4.60
N ASP A 49 12.70 23.33 5.47
CA ASP A 49 12.85 22.71 6.77
C ASP A 49 13.17 21.22 6.64
N GLU A 50 14.40 20.81 6.98
CA GLU A 50 14.83 19.39 6.89
C GLU A 50 13.88 18.42 7.60
N ARG A 51 13.31 18.82 8.74
CA ARG A 51 12.33 18.01 9.47
C ARG A 51 11.01 17.87 8.71
N ALA A 52 10.57 18.89 8.01
CA ALA A 52 9.37 18.86 7.17
C ALA A 52 9.64 18.01 5.92
N ALA A 53 10.77 18.21 5.25
CA ALA A 53 11.21 17.40 4.11
C ALA A 53 11.27 15.91 4.48
N THR A 54 11.92 15.55 5.59
CA THR A 54 12.00 14.15 6.07
C THR A 54 10.61 13.56 6.31
N LYS A 55 9.66 14.34 6.83
CA LYS A 55 8.27 13.87 7.04
C LYS A 55 7.55 13.62 5.72
N VAL A 56 7.74 14.48 4.71
CA VAL A 56 7.19 14.26 3.37
C VAL A 56 7.77 13.00 2.74
N GLN A 57 9.08 12.78 2.86
CA GLN A 57 9.74 11.57 2.36
C GLN A 57 9.22 10.30 3.06
N LYS A 58 9.03 10.34 4.38
CA LYS A 58 8.39 9.24 5.13
C LYS A 58 6.94 9.01 4.72
N ALA A 59 6.20 10.06 4.39
CA ALA A 59 4.85 9.94 3.86
C ALA A 59 4.83 9.22 2.50
N VAL A 60 5.75 9.56 1.58
CA VAL A 60 5.91 8.84 0.31
C VAL A 60 6.21 7.37 0.57
N CYS A 61 7.17 7.06 1.44
CA CYS A 61 7.52 5.68 1.75
C CYS A 61 6.34 4.87 2.30
N ALA A 62 5.55 5.45 3.22
CA ALA A 62 4.38 4.78 3.79
C ALA A 62 3.26 4.57 2.76
N VAL A 63 3.06 5.53 1.86
CA VAL A 63 2.10 5.37 0.74
C VAL A 63 2.60 4.32 -0.25
N SER A 64 3.91 4.28 -0.53
CA SER A 64 4.55 3.26 -1.37
C SER A 64 4.30 1.85 -0.87
N ASP A 65 4.47 1.61 0.45
CA ASP A 65 4.18 0.30 1.06
C ASP A 65 2.74 -0.13 0.79
N LYS A 66 1.78 0.80 0.98
CA LYS A 66 0.36 0.51 0.78
C LYS A 66 -0.03 0.32 -0.67
N LEU A 67 0.55 1.10 -1.58
CA LEU A 67 0.36 0.91 -3.02
C LEU A 67 0.86 -0.46 -3.47
N TYR A 68 2.03 -0.88 -2.97
CA TYR A 68 2.59 -2.18 -3.33
C TYR A 68 1.76 -3.35 -2.76
N GLU A 69 1.30 -3.25 -1.51
CA GLU A 69 0.35 -4.22 -0.92
C GLU A 69 -0.93 -4.36 -1.76
N LEU A 70 -1.50 -3.23 -2.21
CA LEU A 70 -2.69 -3.21 -3.07
C LEU A 70 -2.43 -3.86 -4.43
N GLU A 71 -1.32 -3.53 -5.09
CA GLU A 71 -0.98 -4.14 -6.38
C GLU A 71 -0.75 -5.66 -6.27
N LEU A 72 -0.19 -6.13 -5.15
CA LEU A 72 -0.07 -7.57 -4.89
C LEU A 72 -1.44 -8.22 -4.70
N ALA A 73 -2.34 -7.59 -3.95
CA ALA A 73 -3.70 -8.07 -3.76
C ALA A 73 -4.47 -8.13 -5.09
N GLU A 74 -4.38 -7.09 -5.93
CA GLU A 74 -4.98 -7.07 -7.27
C GLU A 74 -4.44 -8.16 -8.18
N LYS A 75 -3.12 -8.36 -8.20
CA LYS A 75 -2.49 -9.45 -8.98
C LYS A 75 -2.99 -10.83 -8.52
N GLN A 76 -3.12 -11.04 -7.21
CA GLN A 76 -3.64 -12.30 -6.65
C GLN A 76 -5.11 -12.52 -6.98
N ALA A 77 -5.94 -11.48 -6.88
CA ALA A 77 -7.36 -11.53 -7.25
C ALA A 77 -7.54 -11.84 -8.76
N ASN A 78 -6.76 -11.18 -9.63
CA ASN A 78 -6.80 -11.42 -11.07
C ASN A 78 -6.34 -12.83 -11.46
N ALA A 79 -5.30 -13.35 -10.80
CA ALA A 79 -4.85 -14.72 -11.02
C ALA A 79 -5.92 -15.76 -10.61
N ALA A 80 -6.64 -15.52 -9.51
CA ALA A 80 -7.76 -16.36 -9.09
C ALA A 80 -8.96 -16.28 -10.07
N ALA A 81 -9.25 -15.10 -10.61
CA ALA A 81 -10.31 -14.90 -11.60
C ALA A 81 -9.99 -15.58 -12.94
N GLN A 82 -8.74 -15.51 -13.41
CA GLN A 82 -8.30 -16.20 -14.63
C GLN A 82 -8.28 -17.73 -14.46
N ALA A 83 -7.94 -18.24 -13.28
CA ALA A 83 -8.05 -19.67 -12.96
C ALA A 83 -9.51 -20.16 -12.84
N GLY A 84 -10.48 -19.25 -12.67
CA GLY A 84 -11.91 -19.54 -12.68
C GLY A 84 -12.57 -19.49 -14.06
N GLY A 85 -11.83 -19.07 -15.10
CA GLY A 85 -12.29 -19.04 -16.49
C GLY A 85 -11.78 -20.24 -17.27
N SER A 86 -12.59 -21.30 -17.35
CA SER A 86 -12.45 -22.48 -18.22
C SER A 86 -11.16 -23.31 -18.09
N SER A 87 -11.26 -24.48 -17.44
CA SER A 87 -11.11 -25.76 -18.15
C SER A 87 -11.38 -26.93 -17.17
N GLU A 88 -12.44 -27.69 -17.46
CA GLU A 88 -12.38 -29.14 -17.26
C GLU A 88 -11.09 -29.63 -17.94
N THR A 89 -10.27 -30.42 -17.24
CA THR A 89 -9.37 -31.49 -17.74
C THR A 89 -8.09 -31.59 -16.90
N SER A 90 -8.05 -32.66 -16.11
CA SER A 90 -6.91 -33.55 -15.87
C SER A 90 -5.53 -32.94 -15.59
N GLY A 91 -5.10 -33.08 -14.33
CA GLY A 91 -3.76 -33.58 -14.02
C GLY A 91 -2.66 -32.56 -13.76
N GLY A 92 -2.35 -32.36 -12.47
CA GLY A 92 -1.01 -31.99 -12.02
C GLY A 92 -0.80 -30.54 -11.58
N ALA A 93 -0.43 -30.39 -10.29
CA ALA A 93 0.13 -29.20 -9.63
C ALA A 93 -0.80 -27.96 -9.48
N THR A 94 -1.74 -28.05 -8.53
CA THR A 94 -2.56 -26.92 -8.07
C THR A 94 -1.80 -26.07 -7.05
N SER A 95 -1.27 -24.92 -7.46
CA SER A 95 -0.87 -23.82 -6.57
C SER A 95 -1.95 -22.74 -6.58
N GLY A 96 -3.06 -23.04 -5.92
CA GLY A 96 -4.11 -22.11 -5.57
C GLY A 96 -4.44 -22.35 -4.10
N ILE A 97 -4.82 -21.30 -3.38
CA ILE A 97 -5.22 -21.41 -1.96
C ILE A 97 -6.43 -22.34 -1.89
N ILE A 98 -6.19 -23.60 -1.52
CA ILE A 98 -7.21 -24.60 -1.26
C ILE A 98 -7.83 -24.23 0.09
N SER A 99 -8.92 -23.47 0.08
CA SER A 99 -9.59 -23.07 1.33
C SER A 99 -10.37 -24.22 1.99
N SER A 100 -10.53 -25.36 1.31
CA SER A 100 -10.72 -26.68 1.93
C SER A 100 -10.65 -27.79 0.87
N ARG A 101 -9.97 -28.89 1.18
CA ARG A 101 -10.26 -30.20 0.60
C ARG A 101 -10.87 -31.01 1.72
N SER A 102 -12.15 -31.36 1.60
CA SER A 102 -12.77 -32.32 2.51
C SER A 102 -12.30 -33.72 2.11
N ALA A 103 -11.27 -34.21 2.80
CA ALA A 103 -11.09 -35.64 3.00
C ALA A 103 -11.75 -35.97 4.34
N GLY A 104 -12.58 -37.01 4.37
CA GLY A 104 -13.52 -37.30 5.45
C GLY A 104 -12.95 -37.18 6.87
N SER A 105 -13.81 -36.65 7.75
CA SER A 105 -13.75 -36.69 9.21
C SER A 105 -12.52 -36.06 9.88
N GLU A 106 -12.74 -34.83 10.36
CA GLU A 106 -11.98 -34.10 11.40
C GLU A 106 -10.61 -33.53 11.00
N SER A 107 -10.63 -32.32 10.45
CA SER A 107 -9.45 -31.44 10.40
C SER A 107 -9.57 -30.34 11.45
N ILE A 108 -8.80 -30.43 12.53
CA ILE A 108 -8.65 -29.33 13.51
C ILE A 108 -7.35 -28.61 13.18
N SER A 109 -7.47 -27.38 12.66
CA SER A 109 -6.31 -26.51 12.43
C SER A 109 -6.07 -25.66 13.67
N TYR A 110 -4.95 -25.89 14.36
CA TYR A 110 -4.48 -25.05 15.46
C TYR A 110 -3.63 -23.90 14.91
N ALA A 111 -4.28 -22.93 14.28
CA ALA A 111 -3.74 -21.57 14.19
C ALA A 111 -4.45 -20.75 15.26
N SER A 112 -3.70 -19.96 16.03
CA SER A 112 -4.29 -19.01 16.97
C SER A 112 -5.24 -18.11 16.17
N LEU A 113 -6.52 -18.05 16.58
CA LEU A 113 -7.53 -17.25 15.89
C LEU A 113 -7.12 -15.77 15.81
N SER A 114 -6.26 -15.31 16.72
CA SER A 114 -5.75 -13.95 16.83
C SER A 114 -4.88 -13.54 15.63
N ASP A 115 -3.96 -14.40 15.20
CA ASP A 115 -2.98 -14.10 14.15
C ASP A 115 -3.60 -14.27 12.76
N THR A 116 -4.46 -15.28 12.61
CA THR A 116 -5.21 -15.53 11.37
C THR A 116 -6.29 -14.46 11.17
N ALA A 117 -6.97 -14.01 12.24
CA ALA A 117 -7.99 -12.97 12.12
C ALA A 117 -7.40 -11.58 11.84
N SER A 118 -6.23 -11.25 12.40
CA SER A 118 -5.59 -9.95 12.17
C SER A 118 -4.97 -9.87 10.77
N GLY A 119 -4.31 -10.94 10.33
CA GLY A 119 -3.87 -11.10 8.94
C GLY A 119 -5.08 -11.05 7.99
N ALA A 120 -6.09 -11.89 8.21
CA ALA A 120 -7.29 -11.90 7.36
C ALA A 120 -8.04 -10.57 7.35
N LYS A 121 -8.06 -9.78 8.44
CA LYS A 121 -8.63 -8.43 8.45
C LYS A 121 -7.82 -7.42 7.65
N ASN A 122 -6.50 -7.44 7.78
CA ASN A 122 -5.63 -6.53 7.03
C ASN A 122 -5.70 -6.84 5.53
N TRP A 123 -5.60 -8.12 5.19
CA TRP A 123 -5.78 -8.58 3.82
C TRP A 123 -7.20 -8.31 3.33
N SER A 124 -8.26 -8.51 4.12
CA SER A 124 -9.63 -8.20 3.68
C SER A 124 -9.88 -6.72 3.47
N ALA A 125 -9.23 -5.83 4.22
CA ALA A 125 -9.31 -4.39 3.99
C ALA A 125 -8.58 -3.98 2.70
N VAL A 126 -7.39 -4.54 2.45
CA VAL A 126 -6.62 -4.32 1.22
C VAL A 126 -7.35 -4.90 0.00
N TYR A 127 -7.96 -6.09 0.12
CA TYR A 127 -8.78 -6.70 -0.93
C TYR A 127 -10.09 -5.94 -1.19
N GLN A 128 -10.75 -5.40 -0.16
CA GLN A 128 -11.93 -4.56 -0.34
C GLN A 128 -11.59 -3.21 -0.96
N ALA A 129 -10.41 -2.66 -0.64
CA ALA A 129 -9.90 -1.47 -1.30
C ALA A 129 -9.52 -1.75 -2.76
N ALA A 130 -8.93 -2.92 -3.05
CA ALA A 130 -8.61 -3.39 -4.40
C ALA A 130 -9.89 -3.65 -5.23
N GLY A 131 -10.47 -2.58 -5.77
CA GLY A 131 -11.72 -2.59 -6.53
C GLY A 131 -12.67 -1.43 -6.20
N ASP A 132 -12.41 -0.69 -5.11
CA ASP A 132 -13.13 0.53 -4.76
C ASP A 132 -12.14 1.69 -4.61
N GLU A 133 -12.21 2.64 -5.55
CA GLU A 133 -11.36 3.82 -5.59
C GLU A 133 -11.46 4.66 -4.30
N THR A 134 -12.63 4.71 -3.67
CA THR A 134 -12.85 5.52 -2.47
C THR A 134 -12.15 4.93 -1.25
N LEU A 135 -12.19 3.61 -1.10
CA LEU A 135 -11.51 2.89 -0.02
C LEU A 135 -10.00 2.90 -0.21
N THR A 136 -9.54 2.74 -1.45
CA THR A 136 -8.12 2.88 -1.78
C THR A 136 -7.61 4.28 -1.41
N ASN A 137 -8.30 5.32 -1.86
CA ASN A 137 -7.91 6.70 -1.58
C ASN A 137 -7.92 6.99 -0.07
N ASN A 138 -8.89 6.47 0.69
CA ASN A 138 -8.92 6.63 2.14
C ASN A 138 -7.74 5.92 2.82
N LEU A 139 -7.42 4.69 2.40
CA LEU A 139 -6.29 3.93 2.94
C LEU A 139 -4.96 4.65 2.69
N LEU A 140 -4.71 5.08 1.44
CA LEU A 140 -3.51 5.83 1.09
C LEU A 140 -3.45 7.18 1.83
N TYR A 141 -4.56 7.89 1.92
CA TYR A 141 -4.65 9.15 2.65
C TYR A 141 -4.35 8.96 4.14
N SER A 142 -4.87 7.89 4.75
CA SER A 142 -4.63 7.60 6.17
C SER A 142 -3.15 7.37 6.48
N ALA A 143 -2.44 6.68 5.58
CA ALA A 143 -1.00 6.44 5.68
C ALA A 143 -0.19 7.74 5.55
N ALA A 144 -0.51 8.56 4.54
CA ALA A 144 0.15 9.86 4.34
C ALA A 144 -0.11 10.83 5.50
N ARG A 145 -1.35 10.86 6.01
CA ARG A 145 -1.80 11.79 7.05
C ARG A 145 -0.97 11.66 8.33
N LEU A 146 -0.56 10.44 8.70
CA LEU A 146 0.23 10.20 9.91
C LEU A 146 1.53 11.04 9.95
N TYR A 147 2.15 11.26 8.80
CA TYR A 147 3.40 11.99 8.70
C TYR A 147 3.21 13.47 8.34
N LEU A 148 2.17 13.80 7.56
CA LEU A 148 1.93 15.14 7.05
C LEU A 148 1.15 16.05 8.02
N THR A 149 0.54 15.50 9.08
CA THR A 149 -0.15 16.34 10.09
C THR A 149 0.79 17.33 10.76
N GLY A 150 0.42 18.61 10.72
CA GLY A 150 1.20 19.69 11.32
C GLY A 150 2.45 20.09 10.54
N VAL A 151 2.69 19.50 9.36
CA VAL A 151 3.80 19.88 8.48
C VAL A 151 3.41 21.13 7.69
N LYS A 152 4.32 22.10 7.62
CA LYS A 152 4.13 23.37 6.92
C LYS A 152 5.00 23.41 5.66
N ASP A 153 4.54 24.16 4.66
CA ASP A 153 5.37 24.60 3.54
C ASP A 153 6.24 25.80 3.95
N ASP A 154 7.10 26.25 3.04
CA ASP A 154 7.96 27.42 3.23
C ASP A 154 7.19 28.73 3.43
N LYS A 155 5.90 28.75 3.07
CA LYS A 155 4.98 29.89 3.26
C LYS A 155 4.27 29.81 4.62
N GLY A 156 4.56 28.80 5.44
CA GLY A 156 3.98 28.57 6.75
C GLY A 156 2.59 27.95 6.75
N VAL A 157 2.09 27.51 5.59
CA VAL A 157 0.76 26.89 5.41
C VAL A 157 0.87 25.38 5.59
N LEU A 158 -0.09 24.78 6.29
CA LEU A 158 -0.11 23.33 6.53
C LEU A 158 -0.31 22.56 5.22
N LEU A 159 0.52 21.55 4.93
CA LEU A 159 0.46 20.81 3.66
C LEU A 159 -0.92 20.20 3.35
N LEU A 160 -1.60 19.67 4.36
CA LEU A 160 -2.93 19.06 4.22
C LEU A 160 -4.10 20.06 4.32
N TYR A 161 -3.82 21.36 4.36
CA TYR A 161 -4.88 22.35 4.50
C TYR A 161 -5.57 22.61 3.16
N ALA A 162 -6.83 22.19 3.05
CA ALA A 162 -7.65 22.31 1.86
C ALA A 162 -8.16 23.72 1.52
N GLY A 163 -7.74 24.73 2.29
CA GLY A 163 -8.33 26.07 2.20
C GLY A 163 -9.61 26.20 3.02
N LEU A 164 -10.00 27.45 3.28
CA LEU A 164 -11.32 27.88 3.76
C LEU A 164 -11.75 29.01 2.83
#